data_AF-A0A4Y9RGD9-F1
#
_entry.id   AF-A0A4Y9RGD9-F1
#
_cell.length_a   1.000
_cell.length_b   1.000
_cell.length_c   1.000
_cell.angle_alpha   90.00
_cell.angle_beta   90.00
_cell.angle_gamma   90.00
#
_symmetry.space_group_name_H-M   'P 1'
#
loop_
_entity.id
_entity.type
_entity.pdbx_description
1 polymer ?
#
loop_
_entity_poly.entity_id
_entity_poly.type
_entity_poly.pdbx_seq_one_letter_code
_entity_poly.pdbx_strand_id
1 'polypeptide(L)'
;MAGPIHYEVYVRKTDPAPWSLLMAVEDRKIAIETAEDLLKDDRAAAVRVTKETLEPETMEFASVTILTKGAPEVKRKRLVSEEEAGPSCRGPQDFYTPHARELIGRVLEDWLARQGATAFELLHRPDLAERLDASGVELQHAIQKTAVPESQAVGQSVHDLVRRYQKLSEQAIERLMALGRSQKIPDLTDRSIADVAHRLSGKAERGLLMGAAVAGALAPLRGARTKLGRLMDLAEGAPAEGPPRALALVPIEQLASEMLSARTSLAEILGPALDQGGSLAAVVRMIAPREVDAVLRVDPDLALLIPPLDGPAARLAERLAAGDFPLLATALARMVARELKGPRRLRPADAVGEIEILRALATLLTAASDRLLSQEEVLSAFAERSKSLVTADFVAAYVKGCPTVLDEAQNLAWLCENVTGASNKRSAARWMSACVSSLRFESEMRQAGQTASQKLLALAALQRSARLCDLSEIEEGKLCDAIGAVGDVVERETRLVAQLSRARVSTPQKLGALLRLASGEAAPLGPAADRAKAEALRLFRQPQTRADLTAAPEAIAPLKDLMRAAGLAA
;
A
#
# COMPACT_ATOMS: atom_id res chain seq x y z
N MET A 1 -30.29 -60.60 -34.05
CA MET A 1 -31.46 -60.15 -33.27
C MET A 1 -30.92 -59.30 -32.14
N ALA A 2 -31.44 -58.09 -31.93
CA ALA A 2 -30.96 -57.24 -30.83
C ALA A 2 -31.14 -57.99 -29.50
N GLY A 3 -30.07 -58.11 -28.71
CA GLY A 3 -30.14 -58.82 -27.44
C GLY A 3 -31.05 -58.13 -26.42
N PRO A 4 -31.30 -58.76 -25.26
CA PRO A 4 -32.15 -58.20 -24.22
C PRO A 4 -31.70 -56.79 -23.84
N ILE A 5 -32.68 -55.90 -23.66
CA ILE A 5 -32.49 -54.49 -23.33
C ILE A 5 -33.04 -54.25 -21.93
N HIS A 6 -32.26 -53.58 -21.09
CA HIS A 6 -32.75 -53.02 -19.84
C HIS A 6 -32.25 -51.58 -19.65
N TYR A 7 -32.86 -50.87 -18.73
CA TYR A 7 -32.56 -49.48 -18.41
C TYR A 7 -32.13 -49.35 -16.96
N GLU A 8 -31.02 -48.68 -16.73
CA GLU A 8 -30.44 -48.49 -15.41
C GLU A 8 -30.59 -47.03 -14.97
N VAL A 9 -31.17 -46.82 -13.78
CA VAL A 9 -31.35 -45.50 -13.18
C VAL A 9 -30.25 -45.28 -12.14
N TYR A 10 -29.37 -44.33 -12.40
CA TYR A 10 -28.34 -43.86 -11.50
C TYR A 10 -28.77 -42.58 -10.81
N VAL A 11 -28.45 -42.46 -9.52
CA VAL A 11 -28.73 -41.28 -8.70
C VAL A 11 -27.47 -40.75 -8.05
N ARG A 12 -27.44 -39.43 -7.85
CA ARG A 12 -26.46 -38.71 -7.05
C ARG A 12 -27.21 -37.99 -5.94
N LYS A 13 -27.02 -38.41 -4.68
CA LYS A 13 -27.79 -37.88 -3.53
C LYS A 13 -27.42 -36.45 -3.14
N THR A 14 -26.15 -36.08 -3.26
CA THR A 14 -25.62 -34.74 -2.94
C THR A 14 -24.62 -34.30 -4.02
N ASP A 15 -24.37 -33.01 -4.18
CA ASP A 15 -23.52 -32.48 -5.26
C ASP A 15 -22.12 -33.15 -5.40
N PRO A 16 -21.41 -33.53 -4.31
CA PRO A 16 -20.12 -34.22 -4.42
C PRO A 16 -20.20 -35.76 -4.41
N ALA A 17 -21.39 -36.37 -4.35
CA ALA A 17 -21.51 -37.83 -4.23
C ALA A 17 -21.21 -38.56 -5.56
N PRO A 18 -20.64 -39.78 -5.52
CA PRO A 18 -20.53 -40.62 -6.71
C PRO A 18 -21.90 -41.09 -7.20
N TRP A 19 -21.99 -41.45 -8.48
CA TRP A 19 -23.19 -42.07 -9.04
C TRP A 19 -23.40 -43.46 -8.43
N SER A 20 -24.60 -43.73 -7.95
CA SER A 20 -25.02 -45.06 -7.48
C SER A 20 -26.18 -45.58 -8.32
N LEU A 21 -26.11 -46.83 -8.77
CA LEU A 21 -27.24 -47.52 -9.39
C LEU A 21 -28.36 -47.67 -8.36
N LEU A 22 -29.54 -47.14 -8.67
CA LEU A 22 -30.73 -47.28 -7.84
C LEU A 22 -31.54 -48.51 -8.23
N MET A 23 -31.76 -48.69 -9.53
CA MET A 23 -32.56 -49.79 -10.06
C MET A 23 -32.26 -50.05 -11.54
N ALA A 24 -32.61 -51.25 -12.00
CA ALA A 24 -32.64 -51.65 -13.39
C ALA A 24 -34.05 -52.16 -13.75
N VAL A 25 -34.62 -51.70 -14.85
CA VAL A 25 -35.97 -52.05 -15.32
C VAL A 25 -35.98 -52.27 -16.83
N GLU A 26 -36.85 -53.14 -17.33
CA GLU A 26 -36.95 -53.43 -18.77
C GLU A 26 -37.75 -52.36 -19.54
N ASP A 27 -38.59 -51.60 -18.84
CA ASP A 27 -39.43 -50.54 -19.42
C ASP A 27 -38.75 -49.16 -19.35
N ARG A 28 -38.52 -48.56 -20.53
CA ARG A 28 -37.94 -47.23 -20.70
C ARG A 28 -38.72 -46.14 -19.97
N LYS A 29 -40.05 -46.19 -20.04
CA LYS A 29 -40.93 -45.15 -19.52
C LYS A 29 -40.87 -45.11 -18.00
N ILE A 30 -40.91 -46.29 -17.38
CA ILE A 30 -40.77 -46.44 -15.92
C ILE A 30 -39.42 -45.91 -15.43
N ALA A 31 -38.32 -46.21 -16.13
CA ALA A 31 -36.99 -45.72 -15.77
C ALA A 31 -36.90 -44.19 -15.79
N ILE A 32 -37.48 -43.56 -16.81
CA ILE A 32 -37.49 -42.10 -16.97
C ILE A 32 -38.40 -41.44 -15.93
N GLU A 33 -39.62 -41.94 -15.75
CA GLU A 33 -40.57 -41.38 -14.77
C GLU A 33 -40.00 -41.47 -13.35
N THR A 34 -39.41 -42.62 -12.99
CA THR A 34 -38.78 -42.78 -11.67
C THR A 34 -37.61 -41.83 -11.48
N ALA A 35 -36.77 -41.63 -12.49
CA ALA A 35 -35.66 -40.67 -12.43
C ALA A 35 -36.17 -39.24 -12.25
N GLU A 36 -37.25 -38.86 -12.95
CA GLU A 36 -37.85 -37.52 -12.84
C GLU A 36 -38.54 -37.30 -11.49
N ASP A 37 -39.24 -38.29 -10.96
CA ASP A 37 -39.93 -38.19 -9.67
C ASP A 37 -38.91 -38.10 -8.51
N LEU A 38 -37.77 -38.78 -8.60
CA LEU A 38 -36.68 -38.62 -7.62
C LEU A 38 -36.09 -37.21 -7.57
N LEU A 39 -36.09 -36.49 -8.69
CA LEU A 39 -35.71 -35.08 -8.72
C LEU A 39 -36.83 -34.18 -8.19
N LYS A 40 -38.10 -34.47 -8.52
CA LYS A 40 -39.25 -33.69 -8.01
C LYS A 40 -39.39 -33.79 -6.49
N ASP A 41 -39.10 -34.96 -5.92
CA ASP A 41 -39.21 -35.26 -4.49
C ASP A 41 -37.99 -34.79 -3.68
N ASP A 42 -37.02 -34.09 -4.28
CA ASP A 42 -35.73 -33.69 -3.68
C ASP A 42 -34.93 -34.87 -3.08
N ARG A 43 -35.13 -36.09 -3.60
CA ARG A 43 -34.46 -37.31 -3.14
C ARG A 43 -33.11 -37.55 -3.83
N ALA A 44 -32.80 -36.81 -4.88
CA ALA A 44 -31.53 -36.81 -5.58
C ALA A 44 -31.15 -35.41 -6.08
N ALA A 45 -29.86 -35.08 -6.03
CA ALA A 45 -29.28 -33.87 -6.62
C ALA A 45 -29.09 -33.99 -8.15
N ALA A 46 -28.86 -35.21 -8.65
CA ALA A 46 -28.83 -35.51 -10.08
C ALA A 46 -29.24 -36.96 -10.38
N VAL A 47 -29.78 -37.21 -11.57
CA VAL A 47 -30.20 -38.53 -12.06
C VAL A 47 -29.69 -38.76 -13.48
N ARG A 48 -29.35 -40.01 -13.79
CA ARG A 48 -28.90 -40.45 -15.11
C ARG A 48 -29.55 -41.79 -15.43
N VAL A 49 -30.11 -41.93 -16.63
CA VAL A 49 -30.66 -43.20 -17.11
C VAL A 49 -29.83 -43.68 -18.29
N THR A 50 -29.32 -44.90 -18.19
CA THR A 50 -28.62 -45.58 -19.29
C THR A 50 -29.47 -46.73 -19.83
N LYS A 51 -29.38 -46.96 -21.14
CA LYS A 51 -29.92 -48.12 -21.83
C LYS A 51 -28.77 -49.09 -22.02
N GLU A 52 -28.89 -50.27 -21.43
CA GLU A 52 -27.95 -51.37 -21.62
C GLU A 52 -28.53 -52.32 -22.66
N THR A 53 -27.77 -52.61 -23.71
CA THR A 53 -28.15 -53.60 -24.74
C THR A 53 -27.11 -54.70 -24.74
N LEU A 54 -27.53 -55.94 -24.47
CA LEU A 54 -26.62 -57.09 -24.50
C LEU A 54 -26.27 -57.45 -25.95
N GLU A 55 -24.98 -57.54 -26.26
CA GLU A 55 -24.51 -58.06 -27.54
C GLU A 55 -24.38 -59.59 -27.44
N PRO A 56 -25.17 -60.39 -28.20
CA PRO A 56 -25.22 -61.84 -28.02
C PRO A 56 -23.92 -62.58 -28.35
N GLU A 57 -23.05 -61.98 -29.18
CA GLU A 57 -21.79 -62.60 -29.61
C GLU A 57 -20.65 -62.39 -28.60
N THR A 58 -20.60 -61.22 -27.94
CA THR A 58 -19.52 -60.88 -26.99
C THR A 58 -19.94 -61.03 -25.54
N MET A 59 -21.25 -61.17 -25.25
CA MET A 59 -21.83 -61.11 -23.90
C MET A 59 -21.53 -59.81 -23.16
N GLU A 60 -21.15 -58.75 -23.87
CA GLU A 60 -20.90 -57.43 -23.31
C GLU A 60 -22.14 -56.53 -23.44
N PHE A 61 -22.31 -55.60 -22.49
CA PHE A 61 -23.39 -54.61 -22.54
C PHE A 61 -22.89 -53.33 -23.22
N ALA A 62 -23.60 -52.91 -24.26
CA ALA A 62 -23.45 -51.60 -24.85
C ALA A 62 -24.32 -50.59 -24.09
N SER A 63 -23.68 -49.72 -23.32
CA SER A 63 -24.35 -48.68 -22.52
C SER A 63 -24.53 -47.39 -23.32
N VAL A 64 -25.76 -46.89 -23.42
CA VAL A 64 -26.09 -45.59 -24.02
C VAL A 64 -26.87 -44.73 -23.03
N THR A 65 -26.37 -43.54 -22.69
CA THR A 65 -27.10 -42.63 -21.80
C THR A 65 -28.30 -42.01 -22.54
N ILE A 66 -29.51 -42.22 -22.01
CA ILE A 66 -30.75 -41.72 -22.61
C ILE A 66 -31.32 -40.48 -21.90
N LEU A 67 -30.94 -40.25 -20.64
CA LEU A 67 -31.39 -39.10 -19.84
C LEU A 67 -30.31 -38.70 -18.85
N THR A 68 -30.07 -37.41 -18.69
CA THR A 68 -29.30 -36.84 -17.56
C THR A 68 -29.94 -35.53 -17.15
N LYS A 69 -30.34 -35.41 -15.87
CA LYS A 69 -31.01 -34.23 -15.30
C LYS A 69 -30.49 -33.96 -13.88
N GLY A 70 -30.49 -32.69 -13.46
CA GLY A 70 -30.03 -32.25 -12.13
C GLY A 70 -28.77 -31.39 -12.16
N ALA A 71 -28.15 -31.18 -10.99
CA ALA A 71 -26.98 -30.32 -10.83
C ALA A 71 -25.83 -30.73 -11.79
N PRO A 72 -25.19 -29.77 -12.48
CA PRO A 72 -24.28 -30.06 -13.60
C PRO A 72 -23.10 -30.94 -13.17
N GLU A 73 -22.62 -31.79 -14.07
CA GLU A 73 -21.31 -32.41 -13.94
C GLU A 73 -20.27 -31.30 -13.76
N VAL A 74 -19.39 -31.43 -12.75
CA VAL A 74 -18.22 -30.56 -12.63
C VAL A 74 -17.36 -30.80 -13.86
N LYS A 75 -17.53 -29.95 -14.88
CA LYS A 75 -16.67 -29.97 -16.07
C LYS A 75 -15.23 -29.92 -15.58
N ARG A 76 -14.45 -30.96 -15.87
CA ARG A 76 -12.99 -30.93 -15.66
C ARG A 76 -12.49 -29.66 -16.33
N LYS A 77 -11.86 -28.77 -15.55
CA LYS A 77 -11.24 -27.56 -16.10
C LYS A 77 -10.26 -28.00 -17.19
N ARG A 78 -10.27 -27.27 -18.30
CA ARG A 78 -9.38 -27.49 -19.44
C ARG A 78 -7.94 -27.45 -18.92
N LEU A 79 -7.14 -28.46 -19.28
CA LEU A 79 -5.70 -28.42 -19.10
C LEU A 79 -5.16 -27.21 -19.85
N VAL A 80 -4.57 -26.28 -19.11
CA VAL A 80 -3.89 -25.12 -19.66
C VAL A 80 -2.59 -25.60 -20.27
N SER A 81 -2.27 -25.13 -21.48
CA SER A 81 -1.04 -25.53 -22.16
C SER A 81 0.19 -25.08 -21.37
N GLU A 82 1.34 -25.78 -21.51
CA GLU A 82 2.57 -25.39 -20.80
C GLU A 82 3.06 -23.97 -21.15
N GLU A 83 2.68 -23.44 -22.32
CA GLU A 83 2.99 -22.06 -22.74
C GLU A 83 2.10 -21.02 -22.03
N GLU A 84 0.85 -21.37 -21.72
CA GLU A 84 -0.12 -20.53 -21.01
C GLU A 84 -0.02 -20.65 -19.48
N ALA A 85 0.60 -21.72 -18.97
CA ALA A 85 0.72 -22.03 -17.54
C ALA A 85 1.72 -21.14 -16.77
N GLY A 86 2.52 -20.33 -17.48
CA GLY A 86 3.57 -19.50 -16.88
C GLY A 86 4.88 -20.26 -16.60
N PRO A 87 5.89 -19.60 -16.01
CA PRO A 87 7.21 -20.17 -15.80
C PRO A 87 7.19 -21.24 -14.68
N SER A 88 7.23 -22.52 -15.06
CA SER A 88 7.47 -23.64 -14.15
C SER A 88 8.96 -24.02 -14.11
N CYS A 89 9.43 -24.53 -12.97
CA CYS A 89 10.79 -25.03 -12.87
C CYS A 89 10.96 -26.29 -13.75
N ARG A 90 11.89 -26.25 -14.70
CA ARG A 90 12.25 -27.34 -15.61
C ARG A 90 13.50 -28.09 -15.14
N GLY A 91 14.38 -27.42 -14.39
CA GLY A 91 15.57 -28.03 -13.80
C GLY A 91 16.01 -27.38 -12.48
N PRO A 92 16.99 -27.98 -11.78
CA PRO A 92 17.46 -27.49 -10.47
C PRO A 92 18.01 -26.06 -10.49
N GLN A 93 18.51 -25.59 -11.63
CA GLN A 93 19.00 -24.22 -11.80
C GLN A 93 17.87 -23.18 -11.68
N ASP A 94 16.62 -23.56 -11.93
CA ASP A 94 15.49 -22.62 -11.93
C ASP A 94 15.13 -22.16 -10.52
N PHE A 95 15.50 -22.93 -9.48
CA PHE A 95 15.39 -22.51 -8.08
C PHE A 95 16.18 -21.24 -7.75
N TYR A 96 17.23 -20.95 -8.52
CA TYR A 96 18.06 -19.76 -8.33
C TYR A 96 17.49 -18.52 -9.01
N THR A 97 16.35 -18.60 -9.72
CA THR A 97 15.70 -17.42 -10.30
C THR A 97 15.07 -16.55 -9.19
N PRO A 98 14.98 -15.22 -9.38
CA PRO A 98 14.39 -14.34 -8.36
C PRO A 98 12.97 -14.75 -7.92
N HIS A 99 12.13 -15.14 -8.88
CA HIS A 99 10.75 -15.56 -8.59
C HIS A 99 10.69 -16.87 -7.80
N ALA A 100 11.55 -17.84 -8.15
CA ALA A 100 11.61 -19.10 -7.41
C ALA A 100 12.12 -18.89 -5.97
N ARG A 101 13.14 -18.04 -5.76
CA ARG A 101 13.62 -17.71 -4.41
C ARG A 101 12.58 -16.99 -3.56
N GLU A 102 11.81 -16.06 -4.16
CA GLU A 102 10.67 -15.42 -3.49
C GLU A 102 9.61 -16.45 -3.08
N LEU A 103 9.27 -17.39 -3.98
CA LEU A 103 8.33 -18.45 -3.68
C LEU A 103 8.85 -19.37 -2.57
N ILE A 104 10.11 -19.83 -2.65
CA ILE A 104 10.80 -20.63 -1.63
C ILE A 104 10.75 -19.92 -0.28
N GLY A 105 11.08 -18.63 -0.25
CA GLY A 105 11.03 -17.79 0.95
C GLY A 105 9.65 -17.77 1.60
N ARG A 106 8.57 -17.74 0.81
CA ARG A 106 7.18 -17.78 1.30
C ARG A 106 6.74 -19.17 1.77
N VAL A 107 7.04 -20.22 1.01
CA VAL A 107 6.56 -21.58 1.36
C VAL A 107 7.31 -22.18 2.55
N LEU A 108 8.57 -21.78 2.75
CA LEU A 108 9.44 -22.17 3.86
C LEU A 108 9.63 -21.06 4.92
N GLU A 109 8.77 -20.04 4.96
CA GLU A 109 8.93 -18.86 5.83
C GLU A 109 9.22 -19.23 7.29
N ASP A 110 8.38 -20.10 7.88
CA ASP A 110 8.53 -20.53 9.28
C ASP A 110 9.84 -21.27 9.53
N TRP A 111 10.25 -22.13 8.60
CA TRP A 111 11.48 -22.90 8.72
C TRP A 111 12.72 -22.01 8.60
N LEU A 112 12.72 -21.12 7.59
CA LEU A 112 13.78 -20.15 7.36
C LEU A 112 13.94 -19.19 8.54
N ALA A 113 12.82 -18.71 9.12
CA ALA A 113 12.82 -17.89 10.31
C ALA A 113 13.46 -18.61 11.51
N ARG A 114 13.15 -19.90 11.73
CA ARG A 114 13.76 -20.70 12.80
C ARG A 114 15.26 -20.93 12.60
N GLN A 115 15.71 -21.10 11.35
CA GLN A 115 17.13 -21.20 11.03
C GLN A 115 17.84 -19.84 11.02
N GLY A 116 17.10 -18.73 11.05
CA GLY A 116 17.63 -17.39 10.87
C GLY A 116 18.32 -17.22 9.51
N ALA A 117 17.77 -17.82 8.46
CA ALA A 117 18.38 -17.88 7.13
C ALA A 117 17.42 -17.36 6.03
N THR A 118 17.99 -16.94 4.90
CA THR A 118 17.24 -16.58 3.69
C THR A 118 17.10 -17.75 2.71
N ALA A 119 16.23 -17.61 1.70
CA ALA A 119 16.12 -18.60 0.63
C ALA A 119 17.43 -18.70 -0.17
N PHE A 120 18.11 -17.57 -0.38
CA PHE A 120 19.45 -17.54 -0.96
C PHE A 120 20.44 -18.36 -0.13
N GLU A 121 20.48 -18.18 1.19
CA GLU A 121 21.36 -18.96 2.07
C GLU A 121 21.06 -20.45 1.96
N LEU A 122 19.78 -20.86 1.99
CA LEU A 122 19.39 -22.26 1.83
C LEU A 122 19.91 -22.88 0.52
N LEU A 123 19.82 -22.14 -0.59
CA LEU A 123 20.26 -22.62 -1.90
C LEU A 123 21.79 -22.65 -2.08
N HIS A 124 22.55 -22.01 -1.19
CA HIS A 124 24.01 -21.90 -1.31
C HIS A 124 24.78 -22.54 -0.16
N ARG A 125 24.11 -23.00 0.90
CA ARG A 125 24.72 -23.61 2.08
C ARG A 125 24.40 -25.11 2.21
N PRO A 126 25.40 -25.99 2.07
CA PRO A 126 25.20 -27.43 2.23
C PRO A 126 24.61 -27.81 3.59
N ASP A 127 25.02 -27.14 4.67
CA ASP A 127 24.53 -27.44 6.02
C ASP A 127 23.04 -27.13 6.22
N LEU A 128 22.50 -26.12 5.53
CA LEU A 128 21.07 -25.81 5.57
C LEU A 128 20.26 -26.80 4.74
N ALA A 129 20.76 -27.18 3.57
CA ALA A 129 20.11 -28.16 2.71
C ALA A 129 20.05 -29.54 3.37
N GLU A 130 21.13 -29.98 4.03
CA GLU A 130 21.15 -31.22 4.80
C GLU A 130 20.11 -31.22 5.93
N ARG A 131 19.99 -30.10 6.66
CA ARG A 131 18.98 -29.95 7.72
C ARG A 131 17.55 -29.97 7.19
N LEU A 132 17.30 -29.35 6.03
CA LEU A 132 15.99 -29.36 5.41
C LEU A 132 15.63 -30.77 4.94
N ASP A 133 16.57 -31.46 4.30
CA ASP A 133 16.40 -32.84 3.82
C ASP A 133 16.13 -33.80 4.98
N ALA A 134 16.93 -33.70 6.05
CA ALA A 134 16.75 -34.50 7.26
C ALA A 134 15.40 -34.27 7.97
N SER A 135 14.76 -33.11 7.77
CA SER A 135 13.45 -32.84 8.34
C SER A 135 12.32 -33.62 7.66
N GLY A 136 12.44 -33.90 6.35
CA GLY A 136 11.47 -34.60 5.49
C GLY A 136 10.11 -33.92 5.33
N VAL A 137 9.41 -33.66 6.44
CA VAL A 137 8.05 -33.12 6.52
C VAL A 137 7.96 -31.69 6.00
N GLU A 138 8.92 -30.82 6.35
CA GLU A 138 8.90 -29.41 5.94
C GLU A 138 9.05 -29.27 4.43
N LEU A 139 9.93 -30.07 3.82
CA LEU A 139 10.12 -30.12 2.38
C LEU A 139 8.86 -30.63 1.66
N GLN A 140 8.26 -31.72 2.14
CA GLN A 140 7.00 -32.24 1.58
C GLN A 140 5.87 -31.22 1.66
N HIS A 141 5.74 -30.53 2.80
CA HIS A 141 4.72 -29.51 2.98
C HIS A 141 4.94 -28.32 2.04
N ALA A 142 6.17 -27.86 1.86
CA ALA A 142 6.50 -26.79 0.91
C ALA A 142 6.18 -27.18 -0.54
N ILE A 143 6.47 -28.42 -0.93
CA ILE A 143 6.12 -28.97 -2.25
C ILE A 143 4.60 -28.97 -2.44
N GLN A 144 3.83 -29.43 -1.45
CA GLN A 144 2.37 -29.44 -1.51
C GLN A 144 1.77 -28.03 -1.60
N LYS A 145 2.28 -27.08 -0.81
CA LYS A 145 1.89 -25.66 -0.87
C LYS A 145 2.07 -25.04 -2.26
N THR A 146 2.99 -25.60 -3.08
CA THR A 146 3.25 -25.15 -4.45
C THR A 146 2.41 -25.92 -5.47
N ALA A 147 2.41 -27.24 -5.37
CA ALA A 147 1.76 -28.13 -6.34
C ALA A 147 0.23 -28.02 -6.34
N VAL A 148 -0.41 -27.79 -5.18
CA VAL A 148 -1.88 -27.71 -5.08
C VAL A 148 -2.43 -26.48 -5.80
N PRO A 149 -1.97 -25.23 -5.53
CA PRO A 149 -2.43 -24.06 -6.27
C PRO A 149 -2.13 -24.15 -7.78
N GLU A 150 -0.97 -24.67 -8.17
CA GLU A 150 -0.61 -24.84 -9.57
C GLU A 150 -1.52 -25.86 -10.28
N SER A 151 -1.80 -27.00 -9.64
CA SER A 151 -2.79 -27.97 -10.14
C SER A 151 -4.16 -27.32 -10.37
N GLN A 152 -4.62 -26.48 -9.43
CA GLN A 152 -5.91 -25.80 -9.54
C GLN A 152 -5.94 -24.75 -10.67
N ALA A 153 -4.80 -24.13 -10.96
CA ALA A 153 -4.66 -23.13 -12.02
C ALA A 153 -4.54 -23.77 -13.41
N VAL A 154 -3.72 -24.82 -13.54
CA VAL A 154 -3.34 -25.41 -14.83
C VAL A 154 -4.18 -26.64 -15.18
N GLY A 155 -4.88 -27.24 -14.21
CA GLY A 155 -5.68 -28.46 -14.39
C GLY A 155 -4.84 -29.74 -14.46
N GLN A 156 -3.55 -29.69 -14.12
CA GLN A 156 -2.67 -30.86 -14.02
C GLN A 156 -2.94 -31.67 -12.75
N SER A 157 -2.56 -32.94 -12.74
CA SER A 157 -2.64 -33.81 -11.57
C SER A 157 -1.72 -33.29 -10.44
N VAL A 158 -2.29 -33.06 -9.25
CA VAL A 158 -1.51 -32.70 -8.04
C VAL A 158 -0.39 -33.70 -7.80
N HIS A 159 -0.68 -35.00 -7.95
CA HIS A 159 0.29 -36.07 -7.72
C HIS A 159 1.50 -35.98 -8.67
N ASP A 160 1.27 -35.60 -9.92
CA ASP A 160 2.35 -35.50 -10.92
C ASP A 160 3.22 -34.28 -10.66
N LEU A 161 2.61 -33.16 -10.27
CA LEU A 161 3.33 -31.95 -9.85
C LEU A 161 4.15 -32.19 -8.57
N VAL A 162 3.58 -32.86 -7.57
CA VAL A 162 4.30 -33.24 -6.34
C VAL A 162 5.52 -34.08 -6.68
N ARG A 163 5.37 -35.11 -7.53
CA ARG A 163 6.49 -35.96 -7.98
C ARG A 163 7.55 -35.17 -8.74
N ARG A 164 7.15 -34.23 -9.60
CA ARG A 164 8.08 -33.35 -10.34
C ARG A 164 8.91 -32.50 -9.38
N TYR A 165 8.26 -31.80 -8.45
CA TYR A 165 8.94 -30.92 -7.50
C TYR A 165 9.79 -31.68 -6.48
N GLN A 166 9.35 -32.87 -6.07
CA GLN A 166 10.15 -33.77 -5.25
C GLN A 166 11.47 -34.11 -5.93
N LYS A 167 11.40 -34.60 -7.19
CA LYS A 167 12.58 -34.97 -7.97
C LYS A 167 13.53 -33.77 -8.18
N LEU A 168 12.99 -32.59 -8.49
CA LEU A 168 13.81 -31.38 -8.67
C LEU A 168 14.50 -30.98 -7.37
N SER A 169 13.79 -31.03 -6.25
CA SER A 169 14.32 -30.66 -4.93
C SER A 169 15.45 -31.62 -4.51
N GLU A 170 15.25 -32.93 -4.67
CA GLU A 170 16.28 -33.95 -4.43
C GLU A 170 17.55 -33.69 -5.26
N GLN A 171 17.40 -33.43 -6.55
CA GLN A 171 18.53 -33.10 -7.43
C GLN A 171 19.27 -31.82 -7.02
N ALA A 172 18.54 -30.80 -6.55
CA ALA A 172 19.15 -29.56 -6.07
C ALA A 172 19.93 -29.78 -4.77
N ILE A 173 19.38 -30.55 -3.83
CA ILE A 173 20.02 -30.91 -2.57
C ILE A 173 21.26 -31.74 -2.84
N GLU A 174 21.16 -32.80 -3.65
CA GLU A 174 22.29 -33.66 -4.01
C GLU A 174 23.44 -32.88 -4.64
N ARG A 175 23.13 -31.95 -5.56
CA ARG A 175 24.12 -31.07 -6.18
C ARG A 175 24.84 -30.20 -5.15
N LEU A 176 24.11 -29.60 -4.21
CA LEU A 176 24.68 -28.74 -3.18
C LEU A 176 25.51 -29.54 -2.17
N MET A 177 25.07 -30.75 -1.79
CA MET A 177 25.82 -31.66 -0.94
C MET A 177 27.11 -32.14 -1.61
N ALA A 178 27.07 -32.46 -2.90
CA ALA A 178 28.26 -32.79 -3.69
C ALA A 178 29.25 -31.61 -3.74
N LEU A 179 28.74 -30.38 -3.87
CA LEU A 179 29.57 -29.17 -3.84
C LEU A 179 30.26 -29.02 -2.48
N GLY A 180 29.55 -29.18 -1.38
CA GLY A 180 30.11 -29.14 -0.02
C GLY A 180 31.21 -30.18 0.20
N ARG A 181 30.96 -31.43 -0.21
CA ARG A 181 31.95 -32.52 -0.12
C ARG A 181 33.20 -32.28 -0.96
N SER A 182 33.08 -31.56 -2.07
CA SER A 182 34.20 -31.28 -2.97
C SER A 182 35.24 -30.30 -2.40
N GLN A 183 34.93 -29.61 -1.28
CA GLN A 183 35.77 -28.57 -0.66
C GLN A 183 36.21 -27.45 -1.64
N LYS A 184 35.44 -27.24 -2.71
CA LYS A 184 35.71 -26.20 -3.72
C LYS A 184 35.16 -24.83 -3.33
N ILE A 185 34.32 -24.76 -2.30
CA ILE A 185 33.74 -23.50 -1.81
C ILE A 185 34.86 -22.67 -1.18
N PRO A 186 35.15 -21.47 -1.71
CA PRO A 186 36.15 -20.59 -1.11
C PRO A 186 35.73 -20.14 0.28
N ASP A 187 36.68 -20.09 1.21
CA ASP A 187 36.49 -19.49 2.53
C ASP A 187 36.91 -18.01 2.50
N LEU A 188 36.04 -17.15 3.06
CA LEU A 188 36.22 -15.69 3.19
C LEU A 188 36.68 -15.27 4.60
N THR A 189 37.01 -16.21 5.47
CA THR A 189 37.70 -15.94 6.74
C THR A 189 39.17 -15.57 6.49
N ASP A 190 39.85 -16.35 5.65
CA ASP A 190 41.29 -16.24 5.41
C ASP A 190 41.66 -15.51 4.10
N ARG A 191 40.67 -15.15 3.28
CA ARG A 191 40.88 -14.55 1.94
C ARG A 191 39.96 -13.37 1.71
N SER A 192 40.47 -12.38 0.98
CA SER A 192 39.65 -11.26 0.53
C SER A 192 38.65 -11.71 -0.53
N ILE A 193 37.47 -11.10 -0.53
CA ILE A 193 36.46 -11.33 -1.57
C ILE A 193 36.97 -10.94 -2.97
N ALA A 194 37.85 -9.94 -3.06
CA ALA A 194 38.52 -9.57 -4.31
C ALA A 194 39.38 -10.71 -4.87
N ASP A 195 40.23 -11.32 -4.04
CA ASP A 195 41.05 -12.46 -4.46
C ASP A 195 40.20 -13.63 -4.93
N VAL A 196 39.12 -13.92 -4.21
CA VAL A 196 38.18 -14.98 -4.59
C VAL A 196 37.50 -14.64 -5.92
N ALA A 197 37.05 -13.40 -6.11
CA ALA A 197 36.40 -12.95 -7.34
C ALA A 197 37.33 -13.07 -8.56
N HIS A 198 38.60 -12.65 -8.42
CA HIS A 198 39.58 -12.80 -9.50
C HIS A 198 39.87 -14.27 -9.82
N ARG A 199 40.01 -15.14 -8.81
CA ARG A 199 40.29 -16.58 -9.00
C ARG A 199 39.10 -17.36 -9.58
N LEU A 200 37.88 -16.90 -9.34
CA LEU A 200 36.66 -17.51 -9.89
C LEU A 200 36.31 -16.97 -11.27
N SER A 201 36.90 -15.85 -11.69
CA SER A 201 36.70 -15.30 -13.02
C SER A 201 37.02 -16.33 -14.11
N GLY A 202 36.13 -16.46 -15.10
CA GLY A 202 36.28 -17.42 -16.20
C GLY A 202 35.97 -18.88 -15.86
N LYS A 203 35.77 -19.25 -14.58
CA LYS A 203 35.41 -20.64 -14.22
C LYS A 203 33.93 -20.94 -14.49
N ALA A 204 33.64 -22.22 -14.74
CA ALA A 204 32.29 -22.75 -14.71
C ALA A 204 31.69 -22.62 -13.29
N GLU A 205 30.39 -22.40 -13.20
CA GLU A 205 29.64 -22.27 -11.92
C GLU A 205 30.17 -21.18 -10.96
N ARG A 206 30.95 -20.21 -11.46
CA ARG A 206 31.53 -19.11 -10.65
C ARG A 206 30.50 -18.39 -9.77
N GLY A 207 29.27 -18.19 -10.27
CA GLY A 207 28.19 -17.56 -9.52
C GLY A 207 27.74 -18.39 -8.32
N LEU A 208 27.60 -19.71 -8.49
CA LEU A 208 27.25 -20.64 -7.42
C LEU A 208 28.34 -20.68 -6.35
N LEU A 209 29.61 -20.77 -6.77
CA LEU A 209 30.77 -20.80 -5.86
C LEU A 209 30.91 -19.49 -5.07
N MET A 210 30.73 -18.34 -5.71
CA MET A 210 30.77 -17.06 -5.02
C MET A 210 29.57 -16.89 -4.08
N GLY A 211 28.36 -17.29 -4.51
CA GLY A 211 27.17 -17.29 -3.66
C GLY A 211 27.34 -18.16 -2.41
N ALA A 212 27.93 -19.35 -2.56
CA ALA A 212 28.27 -20.23 -1.45
C ALA A 212 29.32 -19.64 -0.51
N ALA A 213 30.35 -18.96 -1.04
CA ALA A 213 31.35 -18.27 -0.23
C ALA A 213 30.73 -17.13 0.60
N VAL A 214 29.91 -16.29 -0.03
CA VAL A 214 29.23 -15.17 0.66
C VAL A 214 28.22 -15.68 1.68
N ALA A 215 27.40 -16.68 1.34
CA ALA A 215 26.45 -17.28 2.29
C ALA A 215 27.17 -17.99 3.45
N GLY A 216 28.29 -18.68 3.19
CA GLY A 216 29.14 -19.29 4.21
C GLY A 216 29.72 -18.26 5.18
N ALA A 217 30.11 -17.07 4.70
CA ALA A 217 30.58 -15.98 5.57
C ALA A 217 29.51 -15.44 6.53
N LEU A 218 28.22 -15.66 6.23
CA LEU A 218 27.10 -15.29 7.11
C LEU A 218 26.69 -16.40 8.08
N ALA A 219 27.16 -17.64 7.87
CA ALA A 219 26.77 -18.81 8.65
C ALA A 219 26.95 -18.66 10.18
N PRO A 220 28.05 -18.08 10.71
CA PRO A 220 28.23 -17.95 12.15
C PRO A 220 27.41 -16.78 12.76
N LEU A 221 26.83 -15.92 11.93
CA LEU A 221 26.21 -14.67 12.37
C LEU A 221 24.73 -14.87 12.67
N ARG A 222 24.27 -14.20 13.74
CA ARG A 222 22.86 -14.13 14.13
C ARG A 222 22.37 -12.69 14.04
N GLY A 223 21.11 -12.56 13.65
CA GLY A 223 20.45 -11.25 13.47
C GLY A 223 20.69 -10.66 12.07
N ALA A 224 19.63 -10.13 11.49
CA ALA A 224 19.66 -9.46 10.21
C ALA A 224 20.57 -8.23 10.21
N ARG A 225 20.64 -7.47 11.31
CA ARG A 225 21.50 -6.27 11.36
C ARG A 225 22.98 -6.63 11.30
N THR A 226 23.41 -7.65 12.04
CA THR A 226 24.79 -8.16 12.02
C THR A 226 25.15 -8.74 10.66
N LYS A 227 24.25 -9.53 10.05
CA LYS A 227 24.45 -10.09 8.72
C LYS A 227 24.58 -9.00 7.65
N LEU A 228 23.74 -7.96 7.71
CA LEU A 228 23.86 -6.83 6.78
C LEU A 228 25.18 -6.09 6.97
N GLY A 229 25.62 -5.90 8.23
CA GLY A 229 26.94 -5.33 8.52
C GLY A 229 28.06 -6.10 7.83
N ARG A 230 28.05 -7.44 7.95
CA ARG A 230 29.03 -8.31 7.27
C ARG A 230 28.93 -8.22 5.75
N LEU A 231 27.73 -8.13 5.18
CA LEU A 231 27.55 -7.92 3.75
C LEU A 231 28.15 -6.59 3.28
N MET A 232 28.04 -5.53 4.07
CA MET A 232 28.66 -4.23 3.77
C MET A 232 30.20 -4.30 3.87
N ASP A 233 30.75 -5.05 4.83
CA ASP A 233 32.20 -5.29 4.91
C ASP A 233 32.71 -6.03 3.65
N LEU A 234 31.95 -7.03 3.18
CA LEU A 234 32.26 -7.74 1.94
C LEU A 234 32.12 -6.83 0.72
N ALA A 235 31.12 -5.95 0.68
CA ALA A 235 30.95 -5.01 -0.43
C ALA A 235 32.10 -3.98 -0.48
N GLU A 236 32.62 -3.55 0.66
CA GLU A 236 33.80 -2.69 0.74
C GLU A 236 35.08 -3.37 0.24
N GLY A 237 35.24 -4.67 0.52
CA GLY A 237 36.37 -5.46 0.02
C GLY A 237 36.24 -5.91 -1.44
N ALA A 238 35.16 -5.55 -2.15
CA ALA A 238 34.94 -5.96 -3.53
C ALA A 238 35.91 -5.27 -4.51
N PRO A 239 36.25 -5.91 -5.65
CA PRO A 239 37.05 -5.27 -6.68
C PRO A 239 36.47 -3.93 -7.16
N ALA A 240 37.33 -2.98 -7.53
CA ALA A 240 36.90 -1.64 -7.93
C ALA A 240 35.99 -1.64 -9.17
N GLU A 241 36.33 -2.42 -10.21
CA GLU A 241 35.60 -2.47 -11.49
C GLU A 241 35.66 -3.85 -12.16
N GLY A 242 34.85 -4.02 -13.21
CA GLY A 242 34.89 -5.16 -14.13
C GLY A 242 34.09 -6.41 -13.71
N PRO A 243 34.18 -7.50 -14.48
CA PRO A 243 33.45 -8.74 -14.21
C PRO A 243 33.67 -9.34 -12.81
N PRO A 244 34.88 -9.29 -12.20
CA PRO A 244 35.09 -9.74 -10.82
C PRO A 244 34.28 -8.94 -9.78
N ARG A 245 34.10 -7.62 -9.98
CA ARG A 245 33.25 -6.80 -9.12
C ARG A 245 31.80 -7.28 -9.14
N ALA A 246 31.26 -7.46 -10.35
CA ALA A 246 29.89 -7.95 -10.51
C ALA A 246 29.72 -9.33 -9.87
N LEU A 247 30.72 -10.22 -10.01
CA LEU A 247 30.70 -11.53 -9.38
C LEU A 247 30.57 -11.44 -7.85
N ALA A 248 31.23 -10.48 -7.21
CA ALA A 248 31.15 -10.25 -5.76
C ALA A 248 29.84 -9.56 -5.33
N LEU A 249 29.40 -8.52 -6.05
CA LEU A 249 28.27 -7.69 -5.62
C LEU A 249 26.90 -8.32 -5.89
N VAL A 250 26.75 -9.12 -6.95
CA VAL A 250 25.46 -9.78 -7.28
C VAL A 250 24.93 -10.67 -6.13
N PRO A 251 25.71 -11.58 -5.53
CA PRO A 251 25.21 -12.39 -4.42
C PRO A 251 24.92 -11.54 -3.16
N ILE A 252 25.71 -10.48 -2.92
CA ILE A 252 25.47 -9.53 -1.82
C ILE A 252 24.13 -8.82 -2.01
N GLU A 253 23.85 -8.35 -3.23
CA GLU A 253 22.58 -7.69 -3.59
C GLU A 253 21.38 -8.62 -3.40
N GLN A 254 21.49 -9.87 -3.84
CA GLN A 254 20.42 -10.85 -3.74
C GLN A 254 20.09 -11.15 -2.27
N LEU A 255 21.10 -11.36 -1.44
CA LEU A 255 20.94 -11.54 0.01
C LEU A 255 20.33 -10.31 0.67
N ALA A 256 20.86 -9.12 0.40
CA ALA A 256 20.33 -7.88 0.96
C ALA A 256 18.87 -7.65 0.55
N SER A 257 18.51 -7.98 -0.69
CA SER A 257 17.13 -7.91 -1.19
C SER A 257 16.18 -8.83 -0.43
N GLU A 258 16.57 -10.09 -0.22
CA GLU A 258 15.76 -11.03 0.55
C GLU A 258 15.64 -10.61 2.02
N MET A 259 16.74 -10.18 2.64
CA MET A 259 16.76 -9.69 4.02
C MET A 259 15.83 -8.49 4.20
N LEU A 260 15.92 -7.47 3.34
CA LEU A 260 15.12 -6.25 3.46
C LEU A 260 13.65 -6.43 3.02
N SER A 261 13.35 -7.48 2.25
CA SER A 261 11.97 -7.84 1.91
C SER A 261 11.19 -8.43 3.09
N ALA A 262 11.90 -9.06 4.04
CA ALA A 262 11.30 -9.63 5.25
C ALA A 262 11.10 -8.54 6.31
N ARG A 263 9.85 -8.37 6.77
CA ARG A 263 9.48 -7.29 7.71
C ARG A 263 10.24 -7.36 9.04
N THR A 264 10.44 -8.57 9.58
CA THR A 264 11.17 -8.80 10.85
C THR A 264 12.62 -8.36 10.73
N SER A 265 13.28 -8.77 9.65
CA SER A 265 14.65 -8.37 9.32
C SER A 265 14.79 -6.87 9.09
N LEU A 266 13.84 -6.25 8.36
CA LEU A 266 13.84 -4.81 8.14
C LEU A 266 13.74 -4.03 9.47
N ALA A 267 12.86 -4.45 10.36
CA ALA A 267 12.73 -3.84 11.68
C ALA A 267 14.00 -4.00 12.54
N GLU A 268 14.68 -5.15 12.45
CA GLU A 268 15.96 -5.35 13.13
C GLU A 268 17.07 -4.46 12.55
N ILE A 269 17.10 -4.31 11.22
CA ILE A 269 18.08 -3.47 10.51
C ILE A 269 17.90 -2.00 10.85
N LEU A 270 16.68 -1.49 10.80
CA LEU A 270 16.36 -0.07 11.04
C LEU A 270 16.28 0.28 12.54
N GLY A 271 16.00 -0.71 13.38
CA GLY A 271 15.80 -0.54 14.81
C GLY A 271 14.33 -0.75 15.22
N PRO A 272 14.07 -1.30 16.42
CA PRO A 272 12.74 -1.77 16.84
C PRO A 272 11.75 -0.65 17.19
N ALA A 273 12.20 0.61 17.24
CA ALA A 273 11.39 1.74 17.72
C ALA A 273 10.55 2.41 16.62
N LEU A 274 10.72 2.02 15.36
CA LEU A 274 10.02 2.68 14.25
C LEU A 274 8.63 2.08 14.04
N ASP A 275 7.63 2.95 14.00
CA ASP A 275 6.34 2.60 13.41
C ASP A 275 6.46 2.38 11.89
N GLN A 276 5.35 2.03 11.23
CA GLN A 276 5.35 1.77 9.80
C GLN A 276 5.74 3.03 9.01
N GLY A 277 5.25 4.22 9.40
CA GLY A 277 5.57 5.48 8.73
C GLY A 277 7.06 5.82 8.81
N GLY A 278 7.66 5.73 10.00
CA GLY A 278 9.09 5.93 10.22
C GLY A 278 9.94 4.90 9.48
N SER A 279 9.51 3.63 9.45
CA SER A 279 10.20 2.58 8.70
C SER A 279 10.21 2.88 7.19
N LEU A 280 9.09 3.34 6.62
CA LEU A 280 9.04 3.75 5.21
C LEU A 280 9.91 4.98 4.94
N ALA A 281 9.89 5.97 5.83
CA ALA A 281 10.73 7.17 5.69
C ALA A 281 12.22 6.83 5.74
N ALA A 282 12.62 5.91 6.63
CA ALA A 282 13.99 5.39 6.69
C ALA A 282 14.39 4.70 5.38
N VAL A 283 13.50 3.89 4.80
CA VAL A 283 13.76 3.21 3.53
C VAL A 283 13.87 4.21 2.38
N VAL A 284 13.00 5.23 2.31
CA VAL A 284 13.14 6.28 1.29
C VAL A 284 14.48 7.01 1.43
N ARG A 285 14.88 7.35 2.66
CA ARG A 285 16.20 7.93 2.93
C ARG A 285 17.34 7.02 2.52
N MET A 286 17.17 5.70 2.65
CA MET A 286 18.19 4.72 2.27
C MET A 286 18.37 4.64 0.75
N ILE A 287 17.29 4.70 -0.03
CA ILE A 287 17.35 4.58 -1.49
C ILE A 287 17.73 5.91 -2.17
N ALA A 288 17.28 7.04 -1.61
CA ALA A 288 17.46 8.37 -2.19
C ALA A 288 18.09 9.37 -1.20
N PRO A 289 19.27 9.09 -0.62
CA PRO A 289 19.82 9.91 0.45
C PRO A 289 20.13 11.35 0.01
N ARG A 290 20.57 11.55 -1.24
CA ARG A 290 20.94 12.88 -1.76
C ARG A 290 19.71 13.79 -1.92
N GLU A 291 18.63 13.21 -2.43
CA GLU A 291 17.35 13.85 -2.65
C GLU A 291 16.70 14.20 -1.30
N VAL A 292 16.71 13.27 -0.35
CA VAL A 292 16.24 13.50 1.02
C VAL A 292 17.04 14.60 1.73
N ASP A 293 18.37 14.58 1.65
CA ASP A 293 19.21 15.62 2.26
C ASP A 293 19.02 16.99 1.57
N ALA A 294 18.64 17.04 0.30
CA ALA A 294 18.25 18.28 -0.37
C ALA A 294 16.92 18.83 0.18
N VAL A 295 15.92 17.97 0.37
CA VAL A 295 14.63 18.35 0.99
C VAL A 295 14.85 18.86 2.42
N LEU A 296 15.63 18.14 3.22
CA LEU A 296 15.92 18.52 4.62
C LEU A 296 16.68 19.86 4.76
N ARG A 297 17.42 20.28 3.73
CA ARG A 297 18.04 21.62 3.72
C ARG A 297 17.05 22.74 3.49
N VAL A 298 15.98 22.48 2.75
CA VAL A 298 14.90 23.45 2.48
C VAL A 298 13.93 23.50 3.64
N ASP A 299 13.59 22.36 4.21
CA ASP A 299 12.68 22.21 5.34
C ASP A 299 13.32 21.35 6.45
N PRO A 300 14.03 21.98 7.41
CA PRO A 300 14.69 21.27 8.50
C PRO A 300 13.72 20.58 9.46
N ASP A 301 12.47 21.03 9.57
CA ASP A 301 11.49 20.49 10.52
C ASP A 301 11.09 19.06 10.15
N LEU A 302 11.17 18.69 8.87
CA LEU A 302 10.98 17.32 8.40
C LEU A 302 11.98 16.32 9.01
N ALA A 303 13.13 16.78 9.51
CA ALA A 303 14.08 15.91 10.20
C ALA A 303 13.51 15.27 11.47
N LEU A 304 12.47 15.86 12.08
CA LEU A 304 11.77 15.29 13.23
C LEU A 304 10.94 14.04 12.86
N LEU A 305 10.53 13.94 11.60
CA LEU A 305 9.69 12.84 11.08
C LEU A 305 10.52 11.75 10.39
N ILE A 306 11.68 12.13 9.84
CA ILE A 306 12.53 11.25 9.05
C ILE A 306 13.67 10.73 9.94
N PRO A 307 13.64 9.45 10.34
CA PRO A 307 14.65 8.91 11.23
C PRO A 307 16.05 8.97 10.56
N PRO A 308 17.11 9.25 11.34
CA PRO A 308 18.46 9.09 10.83
C PRO A 308 18.75 7.62 10.55
N LEU A 309 19.61 7.36 9.56
CA LEU A 309 20.14 6.03 9.31
C LEU A 309 21.44 5.87 10.08
N ASP A 310 21.66 4.69 10.64
CA ASP A 310 22.88 4.35 11.36
C ASP A 310 23.44 2.99 10.93
N GLY A 311 24.70 2.75 11.32
CA GLY A 311 25.37 1.46 11.17
C GLY A 311 25.27 0.85 9.75
N PRO A 312 24.86 -0.44 9.63
CA PRO A 312 24.76 -1.11 8.33
C PRO A 312 23.77 -0.47 7.36
N ALA A 313 22.69 0.14 7.85
CA ALA A 313 21.68 0.78 7.00
C ALA A 313 22.23 2.05 6.34
N ALA A 314 23.02 2.85 7.07
CA ALA A 314 23.71 4.02 6.53
C ALA A 314 24.74 3.63 5.46
N ARG A 315 25.57 2.62 5.74
CA ARG A 315 26.56 2.09 4.77
C ARG A 315 25.88 1.58 3.49
N LEU A 316 24.75 0.91 3.62
CA LEU A 316 23.95 0.49 2.46
C LEU A 316 23.44 1.69 1.67
N ALA A 317 22.96 2.74 2.34
CA ALA A 317 22.48 3.96 1.68
C ALA A 317 23.59 4.63 0.85
N GLU A 318 24.81 4.71 1.38
CA GLU A 318 25.97 5.24 0.66
C GLU A 318 26.27 4.45 -0.61
N ARG A 319 26.16 3.11 -0.55
CA ARG A 319 26.35 2.22 -1.70
C ARG A 319 25.25 2.40 -2.75
N LEU A 320 23.99 2.46 -2.33
CA LEU A 320 22.86 2.75 -3.23
C LEU A 320 23.01 4.13 -3.89
N ALA A 321 23.52 5.12 -3.16
CA ALA A 321 23.83 6.44 -3.69
C ALA A 321 24.99 6.44 -4.70
N ALA A 322 25.95 5.54 -4.54
CA ALA A 322 27.05 5.31 -5.47
C ALA A 322 26.62 4.54 -6.74
N GLY A 323 25.37 4.08 -6.82
CA GLY A 323 24.86 3.29 -7.94
C GLY A 323 25.11 1.80 -7.82
N ASP A 324 25.59 1.34 -6.66
CA ASP A 324 25.63 -0.09 -6.34
C ASP A 324 24.21 -0.61 -6.05
N PHE A 325 23.99 -1.89 -6.31
CA PHE A 325 22.75 -2.60 -6.01
C PHE A 325 21.46 -2.00 -6.64
N PRO A 326 21.39 -1.86 -7.98
CA PRO A 326 20.25 -1.25 -8.67
C PRO A 326 18.94 -2.06 -8.56
N LEU A 327 19.02 -3.39 -8.47
CA LEU A 327 17.85 -4.26 -8.29
C LEU A 327 17.29 -4.10 -6.89
N LEU A 328 18.17 -3.99 -5.88
CA LEU A 328 17.75 -3.73 -4.50
C LEU A 328 17.07 -2.36 -4.37
N ALA A 329 17.66 -1.31 -4.94
CA ALA A 329 17.05 0.03 -4.95
C ALA A 329 15.62 -0.02 -5.52
N THR A 330 15.45 -0.69 -6.66
CA THR A 330 14.15 -0.85 -7.34
C THR A 330 13.18 -1.66 -6.49
N ALA A 331 13.64 -2.76 -5.87
CA ALA A 331 12.81 -3.61 -5.03
C ALA A 331 12.30 -2.88 -3.78
N LEU A 332 13.17 -2.09 -3.13
CA LEU A 332 12.81 -1.27 -1.98
C LEU A 332 11.81 -0.16 -2.36
N ALA A 333 12.02 0.51 -3.50
CA ALA A 333 11.11 1.55 -3.97
C ALA A 333 9.69 0.99 -4.22
N ARG A 334 9.60 -0.16 -4.90
CA ARG A 334 8.33 -0.87 -5.12
C ARG A 334 7.71 -1.36 -3.82
N MET A 335 8.52 -1.78 -2.86
CA MET A 335 8.06 -2.17 -1.52
C MET A 335 7.41 -0.97 -0.82
N VAL A 336 8.04 0.22 -0.83
CA VAL A 336 7.46 1.43 -0.23
C VAL A 336 6.12 1.76 -0.88
N ALA A 337 6.03 1.75 -2.21
CA ALA A 337 4.78 2.02 -2.92
C ALA A 337 3.67 1.00 -2.57
N ARG A 338 4.02 -0.29 -2.44
CA ARG A 338 3.09 -1.35 -2.05
C ARG A 338 2.61 -1.19 -0.60
N GLU A 339 3.51 -0.90 0.33
CA GLU A 339 3.17 -0.71 1.74
C GLU A 339 2.32 0.54 1.97
N LEU A 340 2.54 1.61 1.19
CA LEU A 340 1.67 2.80 1.19
C LEU A 340 0.24 2.47 0.78
N LYS A 341 0.06 1.62 -0.25
CA LYS A 341 -1.24 1.10 -0.68
C LYS A 341 -1.84 0.06 0.29
N GLY A 342 -1.07 -0.37 1.29
CA GLY A 342 -1.48 -1.38 2.25
C GLY A 342 -2.46 -0.86 3.32
N PRO A 343 -3.22 -1.76 3.97
CA PRO A 343 -4.24 -1.38 4.96
C PRO A 343 -3.67 -0.98 6.33
N ARG A 344 -2.36 -1.20 6.56
CA ARG A 344 -1.73 -0.93 7.86
C ARG A 344 -1.57 0.57 8.11
N ARG A 345 -1.99 1.05 9.28
CA ARG A 345 -1.80 2.44 9.75
C ARG A 345 -0.30 2.80 9.79
N LEU A 346 0.06 4.01 9.35
CA LEU A 346 1.45 4.49 9.40
C LEU A 346 1.85 4.78 10.85
N ARG A 347 0.97 5.48 11.58
CA ARG A 347 1.09 5.75 13.01
C ARG A 347 -0.21 5.36 13.74
N PRO A 348 -0.34 4.09 14.18
CA PRO A 348 -1.57 3.61 14.82
C PRO A 348 -1.98 4.38 16.08
N ALA A 349 -1.01 4.92 16.83
CA ALA A 349 -1.24 5.61 18.10
C ALA A 349 -1.39 7.14 17.96
N ASP A 350 -1.12 7.69 16.78
CA ASP A 350 -1.06 9.14 16.56
C ASP A 350 -1.62 9.47 15.16
N ALA A 351 -2.89 9.86 15.11
CA ALA A 351 -3.57 10.19 13.87
C ALA A 351 -3.07 11.51 13.24
N VAL A 352 -2.63 12.47 14.05
CA VAL A 352 -2.07 13.74 13.57
C VAL A 352 -0.73 13.45 12.90
N GLY A 353 0.17 12.77 13.61
CA GLY A 353 1.47 12.39 13.06
C GLY A 353 1.37 11.43 11.87
N GLU A 354 0.26 10.69 11.70
CA GLU A 354 0.02 9.89 10.49
C GLU A 354 -0.14 10.76 9.24
N ILE A 355 -0.81 11.91 9.35
CA ILE A 355 -0.96 12.86 8.24
C ILE A 355 0.38 13.56 7.98
N GLU A 356 1.09 13.96 9.04
CA GLU A 356 2.41 14.59 8.93
C GLU A 356 3.43 13.68 8.23
N ILE A 357 3.53 12.42 8.66
CA ILE A 357 4.47 11.47 8.03
C ILE A 357 4.04 11.14 6.60
N LEU A 358 2.74 11.11 6.29
CA LEU A 358 2.28 10.90 4.92
C LEU A 358 2.68 12.07 4.01
N ARG A 359 2.53 13.31 4.48
CA ARG A 359 2.98 14.51 3.76
C ARG A 359 4.49 14.53 3.58
N ALA A 360 5.25 14.16 4.62
CA ALA A 360 6.69 14.03 4.52
C ALA A 360 7.07 13.00 3.44
N LEU A 361 6.48 11.80 3.48
CA LEU A 361 6.70 10.76 2.47
C LEU A 361 6.32 11.23 1.06
N ALA A 362 5.23 11.99 0.90
CA ALA A 362 4.85 12.57 -0.40
C ALA A 362 5.92 13.50 -0.92
N THR A 363 6.41 14.40 -0.07
CA THR A 363 7.48 15.35 -0.41
C THR A 363 8.76 14.62 -0.84
N LEU A 364 9.19 13.61 -0.07
CA LEU A 364 10.41 12.86 -0.37
C LEU A 364 10.29 12.00 -1.64
N LEU A 365 9.16 11.32 -1.83
CA LEU A 365 8.94 10.47 -3.01
C LEU A 365 8.76 11.29 -4.28
N THR A 366 8.14 12.47 -4.20
CA THR A 366 8.08 13.42 -5.32
C THR A 366 9.47 13.96 -5.66
N ALA A 367 10.31 14.25 -4.68
CA ALA A 367 11.69 14.66 -4.93
C ALA A 367 12.54 13.54 -5.58
N ALA A 368 12.15 12.27 -5.41
CA ALA A 368 12.87 11.10 -5.89
C ALA A 368 12.21 10.37 -7.10
N SER A 369 11.10 10.89 -7.65
CA SER A 369 10.28 10.16 -8.63
C SER A 369 11.05 9.81 -9.91
N ASP A 370 11.88 10.70 -10.43
CA ASP A 370 12.55 10.46 -11.72
C ASP A 370 13.62 9.35 -11.67
N ARG A 371 13.98 8.90 -10.46
CA ARG A 371 15.01 7.87 -10.25
C ARG A 371 14.45 6.50 -9.90
N LEU A 372 13.33 6.45 -9.18
CA LEU A 372 12.89 5.23 -8.48
C LEU A 372 11.48 4.76 -8.83
N LEU A 373 10.53 5.69 -8.99
CA LEU A 373 9.11 5.42 -9.21
C LEU A 373 8.54 6.50 -10.09
N SER A 374 7.77 6.16 -11.12
CA SER A 374 7.18 7.21 -11.96
C SER A 374 6.29 8.15 -11.14
N GLN A 375 6.17 9.41 -11.59
CA GLN A 375 5.28 10.38 -10.93
C GLN A 375 3.84 9.84 -10.81
N GLU A 376 3.38 9.09 -11.81
CA GLU A 376 2.07 8.43 -11.80
C GLU A 376 1.97 7.34 -10.72
N GLU A 377 3.00 6.52 -10.54
CA GLU A 377 3.04 5.49 -9.48
C GLU A 377 2.97 6.12 -8.09
N VAL A 378 3.70 7.22 -7.88
CA VAL A 378 3.69 8.00 -6.63
C VAL A 378 2.29 8.56 -6.37
N LEU A 379 1.72 9.29 -7.33
CA LEU A 379 0.37 9.87 -7.21
C LEU A 379 -0.70 8.80 -6.94
N SER A 380 -0.62 7.66 -7.64
CA SER A 380 -1.50 6.51 -7.43
C SER A 380 -1.38 5.94 -6.01
N ALA A 381 -0.16 5.80 -5.48
CA ALA A 381 0.05 5.30 -4.12
C ALA A 381 -0.55 6.22 -3.05
N PHE A 382 -0.36 7.54 -3.18
CA PHE A 382 -0.93 8.51 -2.25
C PHE A 382 -2.46 8.61 -2.37
N ALA A 383 -3.00 8.56 -3.58
CA ALA A 383 -4.46 8.54 -3.78
C ALA A 383 -5.11 7.30 -3.16
N GLU A 384 -4.47 6.12 -3.26
CA GLU A 384 -4.95 4.90 -2.61
C GLU A 384 -4.86 5.04 -1.08
N ARG A 385 -3.73 5.53 -0.57
CA ARG A 385 -3.52 5.71 0.87
C ARG A 385 -4.50 6.72 1.48
N SER A 386 -4.79 7.81 0.79
CA SER A 386 -5.74 8.82 1.27
C SER A 386 -7.15 8.27 1.48
N LYS A 387 -7.53 7.13 0.87
CA LYS A 387 -8.82 6.48 1.15
C LYS A 387 -8.95 6.07 2.62
N SER A 388 -7.87 5.62 3.27
CA SER A 388 -7.91 5.22 4.68
C SER A 388 -8.08 6.42 5.62
N LEU A 389 -7.55 7.59 5.23
CA LEU A 389 -7.64 8.82 6.03
C LEU A 389 -9.04 9.43 6.08
N VAL A 390 -9.87 9.16 5.06
CA VAL A 390 -11.24 9.70 4.98
C VAL A 390 -12.31 8.72 5.49
N THR A 391 -11.89 7.59 6.06
CA THR A 391 -12.80 6.62 6.70
C THR A 391 -13.35 7.17 8.02
N ALA A 392 -14.56 6.75 8.39
CA ALA A 392 -15.20 7.17 9.63
C ALA A 392 -14.34 6.85 10.87
N ASP A 393 -13.73 5.66 10.90
CA ASP A 393 -12.87 5.23 12.02
C ASP A 393 -11.63 6.11 12.17
N PHE A 394 -10.97 6.46 11.06
CA PHE A 394 -9.82 7.36 11.10
C PHE A 394 -10.22 8.76 11.56
N VAL A 395 -11.25 9.34 10.93
CA VAL A 395 -11.72 10.69 11.24
C VAL A 395 -12.16 10.79 12.69
N ALA A 396 -12.91 9.81 13.21
CA ALA A 396 -13.32 9.75 14.60
C ALA A 396 -12.10 9.71 15.55
N ALA A 397 -11.08 8.91 15.25
CA ALA A 397 -9.85 8.88 16.04
C ALA A 397 -9.07 10.19 15.98
N TYR A 398 -9.04 10.83 14.82
CA TYR A 398 -8.32 12.07 14.54
C TYR A 398 -8.92 13.28 15.27
N VAL A 399 -10.25 13.40 15.32
CA VAL A 399 -10.92 14.54 15.97
C VAL A 399 -11.20 14.32 17.47
N LYS A 400 -11.06 13.09 17.99
CA LYS A 400 -11.40 12.72 19.37
C LYS A 400 -10.77 13.61 20.45
N GLY A 401 -9.55 14.08 20.21
CA GLY A 401 -8.77 14.89 21.16
C GLY A 401 -9.02 16.40 21.06
N CYS A 402 -9.87 16.86 20.15
CA CYS A 402 -10.10 18.30 19.93
C CYS A 402 -10.86 18.90 21.13
N PRO A 403 -10.38 19.98 21.75
CA PRO A 403 -11.06 20.58 22.89
C PRO A 403 -12.30 21.39 22.48
N THR A 404 -12.33 21.89 21.23
CA THR A 404 -13.45 22.67 20.69
C THR A 404 -13.91 22.15 19.32
N VAL A 405 -15.15 22.46 18.92
CA VAL A 405 -15.63 22.12 17.57
C VAL A 405 -14.91 22.96 16.51
N LEU A 406 -14.47 24.17 16.87
CA LEU A 406 -13.64 24.97 15.97
C LEU A 406 -12.32 24.27 15.65
N ASP A 407 -11.65 23.70 16.65
CA ASP A 407 -10.42 22.92 16.44
C ASP A 407 -10.69 21.66 15.61
N GLU A 408 -11.84 21.00 15.84
CA GLU A 408 -12.31 19.89 15.00
C GLU A 408 -12.47 20.32 13.53
N ALA A 409 -13.09 21.47 13.26
CA ALA A 409 -13.26 22.00 11.91
C ALA A 409 -11.92 22.40 11.26
N GLN A 410 -11.00 22.99 12.02
CA GLN A 410 -9.66 23.34 11.54
C GLN A 410 -8.83 22.09 11.21
N ASN A 411 -8.90 21.07 12.07
CA ASN A 411 -8.24 19.79 11.83
C ASN A 411 -8.80 19.08 10.59
N LEU A 412 -10.12 19.13 10.38
CA LEU A 412 -10.76 18.59 9.17
C LEU A 412 -10.39 19.38 7.91
N ALA A 413 -10.22 20.70 8.01
CA ALA A 413 -9.70 21.52 6.91
C ALA A 413 -8.26 21.08 6.54
N TRP A 414 -7.40 20.89 7.53
CA TRP A 414 -6.04 20.40 7.32
C TRP A 414 -6.01 18.97 6.76
N LEU A 415 -6.89 18.08 7.23
CA LEU A 415 -7.07 16.75 6.61
C LEU A 415 -7.44 16.89 5.13
N CYS A 416 -8.34 17.80 4.79
CA CYS A 416 -8.78 18.03 3.43
C CYS A 416 -7.66 18.53 2.51
N GLU A 417 -6.77 19.38 3.02
CA GLU A 417 -5.55 19.86 2.33
C GLU A 417 -4.55 18.72 2.05
N ASN A 418 -4.41 17.77 2.98
CA ASN A 418 -3.41 16.69 2.92
C ASN A 418 -3.93 15.40 2.27
N VAL A 419 -5.13 15.41 1.69
CA VAL A 419 -5.74 14.27 1.03
C VAL A 419 -5.58 14.36 -0.49
N THR A 420 -5.05 13.30 -1.09
CA THR A 420 -4.82 13.21 -2.53
C THR A 420 -5.94 12.46 -3.23
N GLY A 421 -6.31 12.94 -4.42
CA GLY A 421 -7.31 12.33 -5.30
C GLY A 421 -8.71 12.92 -5.15
N ALA A 422 -9.36 13.21 -6.28
CA ALA A 422 -10.64 13.92 -6.30
C ALA A 422 -11.73 13.27 -5.43
N SER A 423 -11.89 11.94 -5.48
CA SER A 423 -12.89 11.26 -4.64
C SER A 423 -12.61 11.36 -3.14
N ASN A 424 -11.35 11.38 -2.75
CA ASN A 424 -10.96 11.49 -1.35
C ASN A 424 -11.16 12.93 -0.87
N LYS A 425 -10.78 13.93 -1.68
CA LYS A 425 -11.05 15.36 -1.41
C LYS A 425 -12.55 15.62 -1.19
N ARG A 426 -13.41 15.10 -2.07
CA ARG A 426 -14.88 15.16 -1.88
C ARG A 426 -15.35 14.52 -0.58
N SER A 427 -14.71 13.43 -0.16
CA SER A 427 -15.04 12.76 1.10
C SER A 427 -14.60 13.56 2.32
N ALA A 428 -13.38 14.12 2.30
CA ALA A 428 -12.88 15.02 3.35
C ALA A 428 -13.74 16.30 3.44
N ALA A 429 -14.09 16.90 2.31
CA ALA A 429 -14.98 18.07 2.25
C ALA A 429 -16.36 17.78 2.84
N ARG A 430 -16.91 16.57 2.64
CA ARG A 430 -18.17 16.16 3.28
C ARG A 430 -18.07 16.11 4.79
N TRP A 431 -16.97 15.60 5.35
CA TRP A 431 -16.74 15.62 6.81
C TRP A 431 -16.66 17.05 7.34
N MET A 432 -15.89 17.92 6.67
CA MET A 432 -15.76 19.32 7.06
C MET A 432 -17.11 20.07 6.96
N SER A 433 -17.86 19.89 5.87
CA SER A 433 -19.18 20.48 5.67
C SER A 433 -20.19 20.03 6.73
N ALA A 434 -20.18 18.74 7.10
CA ALA A 434 -21.03 18.22 8.16
C ALA A 434 -20.67 18.82 9.53
N CYS A 435 -19.38 19.03 9.82
CA CYS A 435 -18.91 19.66 11.05
C CYS A 435 -19.36 21.12 11.15
N VAL A 436 -19.08 21.93 10.11
CA VAL A 436 -19.41 23.37 10.08
C VAL A 436 -20.92 23.62 10.06
N SER A 437 -21.69 22.74 9.40
CA SER A 437 -23.16 22.85 9.36
C SER A 437 -23.85 22.28 10.60
N SER A 438 -23.09 21.80 11.59
CA SER A 438 -23.65 21.19 12.79
C SER A 438 -24.16 22.27 13.77
N LEU A 439 -25.25 21.94 14.48
CA LEU A 439 -25.77 22.79 15.56
C LEU A 439 -24.74 22.98 16.69
N ARG A 440 -23.86 21.99 16.92
CA ARG A 440 -22.80 22.05 17.94
C ARG A 440 -21.79 23.14 17.60
N PHE A 441 -21.33 23.19 16.34
CA PHE A 441 -20.42 24.23 15.85
C PHE A 441 -21.06 25.62 15.97
N GLU A 442 -22.28 25.77 15.48
CA GLU A 442 -23.00 27.05 15.55
C GLU A 442 -23.22 27.52 16.99
N SER A 443 -23.64 26.62 17.88
CA SER A 443 -23.87 26.93 19.30
C SER A 443 -22.58 27.37 20.00
N GLU A 444 -21.47 26.69 19.75
CA GLU A 444 -20.16 27.05 20.31
C GLU A 444 -19.68 28.41 19.80
N MET A 445 -19.87 28.70 18.51
CA MET A 445 -19.56 30.03 17.95
C MET A 445 -20.44 31.13 18.53
N ARG A 446 -21.63 30.82 19.06
CA ARG A 446 -22.47 31.78 19.80
C ARG A 446 -22.08 31.93 21.27
N GLN A 447 -21.55 30.89 21.92
CA GLN A 447 -21.27 30.87 23.36
C GLN A 447 -20.32 31.98 23.83
N ALA A 448 -20.52 32.46 25.07
CA ALA A 448 -19.65 33.47 25.67
C ALA A 448 -18.28 32.88 26.04
N GLY A 449 -17.19 33.47 25.53
CA GLY A 449 -15.82 33.05 25.85
C GLY A 449 -14.75 33.80 25.04
N GLN A 450 -14.95 33.91 23.72
CA GLN A 450 -14.11 34.73 22.83
C GLN A 450 -14.85 36.00 22.38
N THR A 451 -14.10 37.06 22.07
CA THR A 451 -14.68 38.29 21.49
C THR A 451 -15.25 38.02 20.09
N ALA A 452 -16.28 38.77 19.69
CA ALA A 452 -16.90 38.62 18.37
C ALA A 452 -15.88 38.78 17.22
N SER A 453 -14.92 39.69 17.37
CA SER A 453 -13.82 39.89 16.43
C SER A 453 -12.91 38.67 16.32
N GLN A 454 -12.59 37.99 17.43
CA GLN A 454 -11.76 36.78 17.39
C GLN A 454 -12.49 35.62 16.69
N LYS A 455 -13.78 35.45 16.96
CA LYS A 455 -14.60 34.42 16.31
C LYS A 455 -14.71 34.64 14.81
N LEU A 456 -15.01 35.87 14.38
CA LEU A 456 -15.08 36.22 12.96
C LEU A 456 -13.72 36.03 12.27
N LEU A 457 -12.61 36.37 12.94
CA LEU A 457 -11.27 36.13 12.43
C LEU A 457 -10.96 34.63 12.28
N ALA A 458 -11.36 33.81 13.24
CA ALA A 458 -11.18 32.36 13.18
C ALA A 458 -12.01 31.72 12.05
N LEU A 459 -13.27 32.15 11.87
CA LEU A 459 -14.11 31.72 10.74
C LEU A 459 -13.54 32.18 9.39
N ALA A 460 -12.96 33.38 9.33
CA ALA A 460 -12.26 33.86 8.13
C ALA A 460 -11.03 32.99 7.81
N ALA A 461 -10.25 32.61 8.83
CA ALA A 461 -9.12 31.70 8.66
C ALA A 461 -9.57 30.32 8.17
N LEU A 462 -10.63 29.76 8.75
CA LEU A 462 -11.21 28.49 8.32
C LEU A 462 -11.70 28.53 6.86
N GLN A 463 -12.36 29.62 6.46
CA GLN A 463 -12.80 29.81 5.07
C GLN A 463 -11.62 29.93 4.10
N ARG A 464 -10.51 30.57 4.51
CA ARG A 464 -9.28 30.60 3.69
C ARG A 464 -8.67 29.21 3.54
N SER A 465 -8.58 28.42 4.61
CA SER A 465 -8.11 27.03 4.54
C SER A 465 -8.98 26.20 3.61
N ALA A 466 -10.31 26.35 3.68
CA ALA A 466 -11.23 25.64 2.77
C ALA A 466 -10.97 25.91 1.28
N ARG A 467 -10.55 27.14 0.93
CA ARG A 467 -10.21 27.53 -0.46
C ARG A 467 -8.86 26.98 -0.93
N LEU A 468 -7.96 26.66 0.00
CA LEU A 468 -6.66 26.07 -0.32
C LEU A 468 -6.74 24.55 -0.57
N CYS A 469 -7.86 23.91 -0.20
CA CYS A 469 -8.05 22.48 -0.36
C CYS A 469 -8.21 22.01 -1.82
N ASP A 470 -8.28 22.92 -2.79
CA ASP A 470 -8.43 22.62 -4.22
C ASP A 470 -9.61 21.64 -4.46
N LEU A 471 -10.78 22.11 -4.01
CA LEU A 471 -12.08 21.44 -4.11
C LEU A 471 -12.79 21.82 -5.41
N SER A 472 -13.86 21.11 -5.75
CA SER A 472 -14.72 21.57 -6.85
C SER A 472 -15.44 22.87 -6.49
N GLU A 473 -15.69 23.75 -7.47
CA GLU A 473 -16.36 25.05 -7.25
C GLU A 473 -17.67 24.92 -6.45
N ILE A 474 -18.44 23.84 -6.70
CA ILE A 474 -19.70 23.58 -6.01
C ILE A 474 -19.48 23.25 -4.52
N GLU A 475 -18.48 22.44 -4.20
CA GLU A 475 -18.20 22.03 -2.82
C GLU A 475 -17.53 23.15 -2.03
N GLU A 476 -16.58 23.85 -2.66
CA GLU A 476 -15.96 25.04 -2.09
C GLU A 476 -17.02 26.11 -1.78
N GLY A 477 -17.92 26.39 -2.73
CA GLY A 477 -19.01 27.35 -2.55
C GLY A 477 -19.91 26.98 -1.37
N LYS A 478 -20.42 25.74 -1.32
CA LYS A 478 -21.27 25.26 -0.21
C LYS A 478 -20.59 25.39 1.15
N LEU A 479 -19.30 25.05 1.22
CA LEU A 479 -18.53 25.13 2.46
C LEU A 479 -18.28 26.59 2.87
N CYS A 480 -17.90 27.44 1.92
CA CYS A 480 -17.71 28.88 2.16
C CYS A 480 -19.02 29.55 2.61
N ASP A 481 -20.15 29.20 2.00
CA ASP A 481 -21.47 29.72 2.35
C ASP A 481 -21.89 29.29 3.76
N ALA A 482 -21.64 28.03 4.13
CA ALA A 482 -21.93 27.54 5.48
C ALA A 482 -21.11 28.28 6.54
N ILE A 483 -19.79 28.47 6.32
CA ILE A 483 -18.94 29.25 7.22
C ILE A 483 -19.42 30.73 7.29
N GLY A 484 -19.77 31.31 6.14
CA GLY A 484 -20.29 32.67 6.04
C GLY A 484 -21.62 32.87 6.77
N ALA A 485 -22.52 31.87 6.75
CA ALA A 485 -23.78 31.88 7.46
C ALA A 485 -23.58 31.85 8.99
N VAL A 486 -22.62 31.09 9.50
CA VAL A 486 -22.27 31.12 10.93
C VAL A 486 -21.68 32.49 11.31
N GLY A 487 -20.83 33.06 10.44
CA GLY A 487 -20.31 34.43 10.61
C GLY A 487 -21.42 35.49 10.65
N ASP A 488 -22.45 35.34 9.81
CA ASP A 488 -23.64 36.20 9.80
C ASP A 488 -24.35 36.24 11.15
N VAL A 489 -24.55 35.07 11.74
CA VAL A 489 -25.20 34.90 13.04
C VAL A 489 -24.39 35.58 14.15
N VAL A 490 -23.08 35.33 14.21
CA VAL A 490 -22.19 35.94 15.22
C VAL A 490 -22.17 37.47 15.09
N GLU A 491 -22.13 37.99 13.87
CA GLU A 491 -22.16 39.44 13.64
C GLU A 491 -23.51 40.04 14.04
N ARG A 492 -24.65 39.40 13.73
CA ARG A 492 -25.98 39.92 14.06
C ARG A 492 -26.24 39.99 15.57
N GLU A 493 -25.81 38.98 16.31
CA GLU A 493 -25.98 38.94 17.77
C GLU A 493 -25.14 40.02 18.46
N THR A 494 -23.91 40.23 17.99
CA THR A 494 -22.97 41.18 18.60
C THR A 494 -23.07 42.60 18.03
N ARG A 495 -23.67 42.75 16.84
CA ARG A 495 -23.78 43.99 16.06
C ARG A 495 -22.43 44.68 15.84
N LEU A 496 -21.38 43.90 15.62
CA LEU A 496 -20.00 44.39 15.54
C LEU A 496 -19.83 45.49 14.48
N VAL A 497 -20.45 45.35 13.30
CA VAL A 497 -20.35 46.37 12.23
C VAL A 497 -20.93 47.72 12.70
N ALA A 498 -22.06 47.69 13.41
CA ALA A 498 -22.68 48.88 13.96
C ALA A 498 -21.89 49.48 15.13
N GLN A 499 -21.20 48.66 15.92
CA GLN A 499 -20.31 49.13 16.99
C GLN A 499 -19.07 49.83 16.40
N LEU A 500 -18.47 49.27 15.36
CA LEU A 500 -17.30 49.84 14.67
C LEU A 500 -17.62 51.18 14.01
N SER A 501 -18.80 51.34 13.39
CA SER A 501 -19.18 52.62 12.79
C SER A 501 -19.40 53.72 13.83
N ARG A 502 -19.87 53.36 15.03
CA ARG A 502 -20.10 54.26 16.17
C ARG A 502 -18.87 54.47 17.06
N ALA A 503 -17.78 53.73 16.85
CA ALA A 503 -16.58 53.81 17.67
C ALA A 503 -15.99 55.24 17.66
N ARG A 504 -15.40 55.68 18.79
CA ARG A 504 -14.74 56.99 18.91
C ARG A 504 -13.28 56.92 18.47
N VAL A 505 -13.05 56.45 17.24
CA VAL A 505 -11.72 56.36 16.60
C VAL A 505 -11.69 57.20 15.33
N SER A 506 -10.50 57.46 14.79
CA SER A 506 -10.36 58.28 13.57
C SER A 506 -11.08 57.65 12.37
N THR A 507 -11.58 58.49 11.47
CA THR A 507 -12.32 58.05 10.27
C THR A 507 -11.54 57.05 9.39
N PRO A 508 -10.22 57.22 9.15
CA PRO A 508 -9.42 56.23 8.42
C PRO A 508 -9.34 54.87 9.14
N GLN A 509 -9.25 54.86 10.48
CA GLN A 509 -9.22 53.62 11.26
C GLN A 509 -10.57 52.87 11.21
N LYS A 510 -11.70 53.60 11.22
CA LYS A 510 -13.03 52.98 11.02
C LYS A 510 -13.15 52.31 9.66
N LEU A 511 -12.76 53.03 8.61
CA LEU A 511 -12.78 52.52 7.24
C LEU A 511 -11.85 51.31 7.10
N GLY A 512 -10.65 51.37 7.66
CA GLY A 512 -9.72 50.24 7.66
C GLY A 512 -10.31 49.00 8.33
N ALA A 513 -10.94 49.14 9.50
CA ALA A 513 -11.57 48.03 10.20
C ALA A 513 -12.75 47.42 9.41
N LEU A 514 -13.61 48.25 8.82
CA LEU A 514 -14.75 47.79 8.01
C LEU A 514 -14.30 47.15 6.69
N LEU A 515 -13.25 47.68 6.05
CA LEU A 515 -12.69 47.12 4.83
C LEU A 515 -11.96 45.78 5.08
N ARG A 516 -11.32 45.60 6.24
CA ARG A 516 -10.77 44.29 6.65
C ARG A 516 -11.85 43.24 6.87
N LEU A 517 -13.01 43.63 7.40
CA LEU A 517 -14.17 42.74 7.49
C LEU A 517 -14.75 42.43 6.10
N ALA A 518 -14.82 43.42 5.22
CA ALA A 518 -15.37 43.27 3.87
C ALA A 518 -14.47 42.47 2.90
N SER A 519 -13.15 42.49 3.11
CA SER A 519 -12.17 41.80 2.25
C SER A 519 -11.92 40.34 2.61
N GLY A 520 -12.54 39.82 3.68
CA GLY A 520 -12.30 38.45 4.12
C GLY A 520 -11.10 38.28 5.05
N GLU A 521 -10.43 39.38 5.45
CA GLU A 521 -9.29 39.33 6.38
C GLU A 521 -9.77 39.07 7.81
N ALA A 522 -10.77 39.83 8.27
CA ALA A 522 -11.24 39.84 9.66
C ALA A 522 -12.62 39.19 9.88
N ALA A 523 -13.34 38.83 8.81
CA ALA A 523 -14.60 38.09 8.86
C ALA A 523 -14.69 37.18 7.62
N PRO A 524 -15.41 36.05 7.68
CA PRO A 524 -15.63 35.23 6.49
C PRO A 524 -16.42 36.02 5.44
N LEU A 525 -16.09 35.81 4.16
CA LEU A 525 -16.88 36.31 3.04
C LEU A 525 -18.29 35.71 3.09
N GLY A 526 -19.28 36.54 2.73
CA GLY A 526 -20.69 36.24 2.87
C GLY A 526 -21.45 37.40 3.53
N PRO A 527 -22.62 37.15 4.14
CA PRO A 527 -23.53 38.21 4.57
C PRO A 527 -22.95 39.21 5.60
N ALA A 528 -22.02 38.76 6.46
CA ALA A 528 -21.33 39.63 7.42
C ALA A 528 -20.35 40.59 6.72
N ALA A 529 -19.55 40.10 5.77
CA ALA A 529 -18.65 40.90 4.97
C ALA A 529 -19.43 41.88 4.07
N ASP A 530 -20.55 41.46 3.50
CA ASP A 530 -21.41 42.33 2.67
C ASP A 530 -22.01 43.49 3.48
N ARG A 531 -22.39 43.25 4.75
CA ARG A 531 -22.82 44.34 5.65
C ARG A 531 -21.70 45.31 5.95
N ALA A 532 -20.49 44.81 6.23
CA ALA A 532 -19.34 45.67 6.45
C ALA A 532 -19.01 46.50 5.19
N LYS A 533 -19.12 45.90 4.00
CA LYS A 533 -18.95 46.58 2.71
C LYS A 533 -19.98 47.69 2.50
N ALA A 534 -21.26 47.41 2.79
CA ALA A 534 -22.34 48.40 2.68
C ALA A 534 -22.13 49.57 3.66
N GLU A 535 -21.70 49.30 4.89
CA GLU A 535 -21.44 50.32 5.90
C GLU A 535 -20.19 51.16 5.57
N ALA A 536 -19.13 50.54 5.05
CA ALA A 536 -17.96 51.25 4.53
C ALA A 536 -18.34 52.20 3.39
N LEU A 537 -19.14 51.73 2.43
CA LEU A 537 -19.68 52.57 1.34
C LEU A 537 -20.51 53.74 1.87
N ARG A 538 -21.32 53.51 2.91
CA ARG A 538 -22.10 54.57 3.57
C ARG A 538 -21.19 55.63 4.18
N LEU A 539 -20.10 55.24 4.84
CA LEU A 539 -19.11 56.17 5.40
C LEU A 539 -18.34 56.93 4.32
N PHE A 540 -17.96 56.29 3.21
CA PHE A 540 -17.31 56.96 2.07
C PHE A 540 -18.17 58.03 1.39
N ARG A 541 -19.50 57.87 1.43
CA ARG A 541 -20.44 58.85 0.87
C ARG A 541 -20.62 60.09 1.75
N GLN A 542 -20.17 60.07 3.01
CA GLN A 542 -20.29 61.22 3.90
C GLN A 542 -19.24 62.30 3.54
N PRO A 543 -19.65 63.58 3.46
CA PRO A 543 -18.73 64.67 3.09
C PRO A 543 -17.62 64.89 4.11
N GLN A 544 -17.90 64.62 5.40
CA GLN A 544 -16.93 64.73 6.48
C GLN A 544 -15.80 63.69 6.36
N THR A 545 -16.12 62.45 5.96
CA THR A 545 -15.12 61.41 5.69
C THR A 545 -14.18 61.78 4.56
N ARG A 546 -14.69 62.44 3.50
CA ARG A 546 -13.85 62.90 2.39
C ARG A 546 -12.90 64.01 2.82
N ALA A 547 -13.36 64.92 3.69
CA ALA A 547 -12.51 65.95 4.29
C ALA A 547 -11.42 65.33 5.18
N ASP A 548 -11.78 64.38 6.04
CA ASP A 548 -10.83 63.69 6.93
C ASP A 548 -9.77 62.87 6.17
N LEU A 549 -10.16 62.20 5.08
CA LEU A 549 -9.23 61.47 4.22
C LEU A 549 -8.29 62.41 3.45
N THR A 550 -8.78 63.58 3.03
CA THR A 550 -7.95 64.60 2.37
C THR A 550 -6.92 65.21 3.35
N ALA A 551 -7.27 65.29 4.64
CA ALA A 551 -6.38 65.77 5.70
C ALA A 551 -5.29 64.75 6.13
N ALA A 552 -5.44 63.46 5.79
CA ALA A 552 -4.52 62.39 6.16
C ALA A 552 -4.15 61.50 4.94
N PRO A 553 -3.39 62.03 3.96
CA PRO A 553 -3.09 61.33 2.71
C PRO A 553 -2.26 60.04 2.87
N GLU A 554 -1.44 59.94 3.91
CA GLU A 554 -0.65 58.73 4.23
C GLU A 554 -1.53 57.52 4.59
N ALA A 555 -2.73 57.76 5.13
CA ALA A 555 -3.67 56.69 5.48
C ALA A 555 -4.46 56.14 4.27
N ILE A 556 -4.38 56.77 3.10
CA ILE A 556 -5.15 56.39 1.90
C ILE A 556 -4.54 55.17 1.21
N ALA A 557 -3.20 55.05 1.18
CA ALA A 557 -2.51 53.97 0.48
C ALA A 557 -2.96 52.57 0.94
N PRO A 558 -2.92 52.21 2.25
CA PRO A 558 -3.38 50.89 2.71
C PRO A 558 -4.89 50.67 2.56
N LEU A 559 -5.69 51.75 2.53
CA LEU A 559 -7.14 51.65 2.29
C LEU A 559 -7.45 51.29 0.82
N LYS A 560 -6.63 51.73 -0.14
CA LYS A 560 -6.83 51.40 -1.57
C LYS A 560 -6.67 49.90 -1.82
N ASP A 561 -5.66 49.27 -1.24
CA ASP A 561 -5.44 47.82 -1.37
C ASP A 561 -6.62 47.03 -0.79
N LEU A 562 -7.10 47.42 0.40
CA LEU A 562 -8.27 46.82 1.02
C LEU A 562 -9.58 47.09 0.26
N MET A 563 -9.72 48.26 -0.39
CA MET A 563 -10.85 48.55 -1.27
C MET A 563 -10.86 47.68 -2.52
N ARG A 564 -9.69 47.42 -3.12
CA ARG A 564 -9.57 46.49 -4.24
C ARG A 564 -9.90 45.06 -3.79
N ALA A 565 -9.36 44.62 -2.66
CA ALA A 565 -9.64 43.30 -2.09
C ALA A 565 -11.12 43.10 -1.72
N ALA A 566 -11.81 44.15 -1.26
CA ALA A 566 -13.25 44.14 -0.97
C ALA A 566 -14.13 44.30 -2.24
N GLY A 567 -13.54 44.44 -3.43
CA GLY A 567 -14.27 44.65 -4.69
C GLY A 567 -15.05 45.97 -4.72
N LEU A 568 -14.46 47.04 -4.21
CA LEU A 568 -15.00 48.41 -4.18
C LEU A 568 -14.27 49.37 -5.12
N ALA A 569 -13.12 48.99 -5.64
CA ALA A 569 -12.32 49.72 -6.62
C ALA A 569 -11.70 48.74 -7.63
N ALA A 570 -11.58 49.16 -8.90
CA ALA A 570 -10.89 48.41 -9.95
C ALA A 570 -9.37 48.54 -9.82
#